data_AF-A0A2M7KIK1-F1
#
_entry.id   AF-A0A2M7KIK1-F1
#
_cell.length_a   1.000
_cell.length_b   1.000
_cell.length_c   1.000
_cell.angle_alpha   90.00
_cell.angle_beta   90.00
_cell.angle_gamma   90.00
#
_symmetry.space_group_name_H-M   'P 1'
#
loop_
_entity.id
_entity.type
_entity.pdbx_description
1 polymer ?
#
loop_
_entity_poly.entity_id
_entity_poly.type
_entity_poly.pdbx_seq_one_letter_code
_entity_poly.pdbx_strand_id
1 'polypeptide(L)'
;MLGSLTSAANPSYLRTDVSVRPRLEYDLGSPADYVRTRGLLTAESVTLLDRGTTGELQLGQTVWNEFNRLADRDRLHLNRALLRQVRRVGDSTFLQGAVGYLGTETYGASGEVLHVLSDDRLTLGLHGNALGESLGDLGHKSVLTDFRYRVPNLDLTASVKYGRFLGGDRGTELALDRWFGHHRLGLVGATTDYGSYGGIRFSFPMGPSRYGTPDATRVHWSDEADWSYQSNPGGDRGRKLNAGGDLEKTAMQGERLYPSYVLQHLERLRNVAPPTPKPLPASP
;
A
#
# COMPACT_ATOMS: atom_id res chain seq x y z
N MET A 1 13.63 -0.28 48.32
CA MET A 1 12.69 0.72 47.76
C MET A 1 12.71 0.58 46.24
N LEU A 2 11.68 -0.06 45.68
CA LEU A 2 11.50 -0.27 44.25
C LEU A 2 10.81 0.97 43.66
N GLY A 3 11.54 1.77 42.89
CA GLY A 3 10.99 2.90 42.15
C GLY A 3 10.30 2.43 40.88
N SER A 4 9.00 2.69 40.78
CA SER A 4 8.17 2.45 39.60
C SER A 4 8.62 3.34 38.43
N LEU A 5 9.11 2.74 37.36
CA LEU A 5 9.19 3.37 36.04
C LEU A 5 7.87 3.11 35.32
N THR A 6 6.82 3.87 35.66
CA THR A 6 5.67 4.02 34.76
C THR A 6 6.16 4.81 33.54
N SER A 7 6.48 4.08 32.47
CA SER A 7 6.69 4.66 31.13
C SER A 7 5.50 5.55 30.81
N ALA A 8 5.71 6.87 30.71
CA ALA A 8 4.70 7.78 30.20
C ALA A 8 4.24 7.27 28.82
N ALA A 9 2.96 6.96 28.68
CA ALA A 9 2.39 6.46 27.44
C ALA A 9 2.61 7.52 26.34
N ASN A 10 3.13 7.13 25.19
CA ASN A 10 3.33 8.04 24.07
C ASN A 10 1.95 8.57 23.62
N PRO A 11 1.72 9.89 23.61
CA PRO A 11 0.40 10.48 23.30
C PRO A 11 -0.09 10.20 21.87
N SER A 12 0.72 9.57 21.00
CA SER A 12 0.34 9.13 19.66
C SER A 12 -0.27 7.73 19.57
N TYR A 13 -0.19 6.92 20.63
CA TYR A 13 -0.80 5.58 20.62
C TYR A 13 -2.31 5.65 20.74
N LEU A 14 -2.97 4.62 20.22
CA LEU A 14 -4.43 4.47 20.14
C LEU A 14 -5.13 5.56 19.32
N ARG A 15 -4.38 6.35 18.55
CA ARG A 15 -4.95 7.27 17.57
C ARG A 15 -5.37 6.50 16.33
N THR A 16 -6.55 6.82 15.83
CA THR A 16 -7.15 6.18 14.68
C THR A 16 -7.31 7.17 13.53
N ASP A 17 -6.73 6.85 12.39
CA ASP A 17 -6.93 7.57 11.13
C ASP A 17 -7.94 6.81 10.28
N VAL A 18 -9.01 7.49 9.87
CA VAL A 18 -10.02 6.96 8.96
C VAL A 18 -9.94 7.73 7.65
N SER A 19 -9.56 7.03 6.59
CA SER A 19 -9.50 7.58 5.24
C SER A 19 -10.65 7.06 4.38
N VAL A 20 -11.22 7.94 3.57
CA VAL A 20 -12.24 7.58 2.57
C VAL A 20 -11.66 7.75 1.18
N ARG A 21 -11.80 6.73 0.34
CA ARG A 21 -11.25 6.70 -1.01
C ARG A 21 -12.26 6.15 -2.02
N PRO A 22 -12.62 6.89 -3.07
CA PRO A 22 -13.24 6.32 -4.24
C PRO A 22 -12.20 5.56 -5.07
N ARG A 23 -12.57 4.38 -5.55
CA ARG A 23 -11.77 3.57 -6.47
C ARG A 23 -12.59 3.32 -7.72
N LEU A 24 -11.94 3.44 -8.87
CA LEU A 24 -12.53 3.23 -10.16
C LEU A 24 -11.72 2.22 -10.95
N GLU A 25 -12.37 1.12 -11.32
CA GLU A 25 -11.77 0.01 -12.04
C GLU A 25 -12.43 -0.13 -13.42
N TYR A 26 -11.60 -0.41 -14.42
CA TYR A 26 -12.00 -0.58 -15.82
C TYR A 26 -11.42 -1.87 -16.37
N ASP A 27 -12.21 -2.55 -17.20
CA ASP A 27 -11.76 -3.67 -18.01
C ASP A 27 -12.12 -3.44 -19.48
N LEU A 28 -11.09 -3.52 -20.32
CA LEU A 28 -11.15 -3.36 -21.77
C LEU A 28 -10.56 -4.64 -22.36
N GLY A 29 -11.40 -5.54 -22.89
CA GLY A 29 -10.89 -6.79 -23.48
C GLY A 29 -11.81 -8.00 -23.49
N SER A 30 -13.07 -7.89 -23.05
CA SER A 30 -14.03 -8.98 -23.26
C SER A 30 -14.58 -8.92 -24.70
N PRO A 31 -14.51 -10.00 -25.48
CA PRO A 31 -15.07 -10.05 -26.85
C PRO A 31 -16.57 -9.70 -26.94
N ALA A 32 -17.28 -9.72 -25.81
CA ALA A 32 -18.72 -9.48 -25.73
C ALA A 32 -19.11 -8.11 -25.12
N ASP A 33 -18.21 -7.44 -24.40
CA ASP A 33 -18.45 -6.12 -23.77
C ASP A 33 -17.16 -5.28 -23.83
N TYR A 34 -17.16 -4.24 -24.66
CA TYR A 34 -15.94 -3.47 -24.98
C TYR A 34 -15.37 -2.67 -23.80
N VAL A 35 -16.22 -2.27 -22.86
CA VAL A 35 -15.84 -1.52 -21.65
C VAL A 35 -16.73 -1.96 -20.50
N ARG A 36 -16.13 -2.38 -19.39
CA ARG A 36 -16.83 -2.60 -18.12
C ARG A 36 -16.21 -1.74 -17.03
N THR A 37 -17.06 -1.12 -16.23
CA THR A 37 -16.64 -0.24 -15.14
C THR A 37 -17.14 -0.73 -13.78
N ARG A 38 -16.37 -0.46 -12.73
CA ARG A 38 -16.74 -0.70 -11.35
C ARG A 38 -16.28 0.46 -10.50
N GLY A 39 -17.22 1.06 -9.80
CA GLY A 39 -16.94 2.08 -8.81
C GLY A 39 -17.13 1.53 -7.41
N LEU A 40 -16.11 1.75 -6.59
CA LEU A 40 -16.11 1.36 -5.19
C LEU A 40 -15.85 2.59 -4.32
N LEU A 41 -16.52 2.65 -3.18
CA LEU A 41 -16.14 3.52 -2.09
C LEU A 41 -15.50 2.66 -1.01
N THR A 42 -14.30 3.03 -0.57
CA THR A 42 -13.59 2.33 0.49
C THR A 42 -13.38 3.26 1.67
N ALA A 43 -13.65 2.75 2.87
CA ALA A 43 -13.28 3.40 4.13
C ALA A 43 -12.21 2.54 4.80
N GLU A 44 -11.07 3.13 5.12
CA GLU A 44 -9.94 2.45 5.72
C GLU A 44 -9.59 3.11 7.04
N SER A 45 -9.64 2.33 8.12
CA SER A 45 -9.27 2.72 9.46
C SER A 45 -7.90 2.12 9.80
N VAL A 46 -6.99 2.94 10.28
CA VAL A 46 -5.66 2.54 10.76
C VAL A 46 -5.47 3.07 12.17
N THR A 47 -5.26 2.17 13.13
CA THR A 47 -5.00 2.51 14.53
C THR A 47 -3.57 2.14 14.90
N LEU A 48 -2.80 3.12 15.39
CA LEU A 48 -1.45 2.86 15.92
C LEU A 48 -1.58 2.29 17.33
N LEU A 49 -1.31 1.00 17.50
CA LEU A 49 -1.47 0.31 18.79
C LEU A 49 -0.23 0.47 19.67
N ASP A 50 0.96 0.32 19.06
CA ASP A 50 2.27 0.49 19.70
C ASP A 50 3.32 0.82 18.60
N ARG A 51 4.61 0.90 18.97
CA ARG A 51 5.72 1.17 18.04
C ARG A 51 5.74 0.17 16.88
N GLY A 52 5.33 0.67 15.71
CA GLY A 52 5.30 -0.11 14.48
C GLY A 52 4.17 -1.15 14.43
N THR A 53 3.27 -1.17 15.41
CA THR A 53 2.10 -2.08 15.41
C THR A 53 0.86 -1.30 15.00
N THR A 54 0.20 -1.73 13.92
CA THR A 54 -1.04 -1.12 13.45
C THR A 54 -2.17 -2.15 13.36
N GLY A 55 -3.35 -1.74 13.81
CA GLY A 55 -4.60 -2.42 13.50
C GLY A 55 -5.24 -1.74 12.29
N GLU A 56 -5.70 -2.53 11.32
CA GLU A 56 -6.32 -2.01 10.10
C GLU A 56 -7.66 -2.65 9.84
N LEU A 57 -8.63 -1.83 9.44
CA LEU A 57 -9.94 -2.27 8.97
C LEU A 57 -10.22 -1.58 7.65
N GLN A 58 -10.62 -2.33 6.62
CA GLN A 58 -11.05 -1.78 5.35
C GLN A 58 -12.46 -2.27 5.05
N LEU A 59 -13.38 -1.31 4.89
CA LEU A 59 -14.74 -1.55 4.45
C LEU A 59 -14.87 -1.11 2.99
N GLY A 60 -15.63 -1.87 2.21
CA GLY A 60 -15.96 -1.57 0.83
C GLY A 60 -17.45 -1.45 0.63
N GLN A 61 -17.85 -0.53 -0.25
CA GLN A 61 -19.18 -0.47 -0.81
C GLN A 61 -19.06 -0.33 -2.32
N THR A 62 -19.69 -1.24 -3.05
CA THR A 62 -19.80 -1.15 -4.50
C THR A 62 -20.90 -0.14 -4.83
N VAL A 63 -20.53 0.97 -5.46
CA VAL A 63 -21.47 2.03 -5.85
C VAL A 63 -22.10 1.71 -7.20
N TRP A 64 -21.30 1.19 -8.14
CA TRP A 64 -21.80 0.62 -9.39
C TRP A 64 -20.89 -0.49 -9.87
N ASN A 65 -21.47 -1.44 -10.61
CA ASN A 65 -20.74 -2.60 -11.11
C ASN A 65 -21.33 -3.10 -12.43
N GLU A 66 -20.53 -3.02 -13.49
CA GLU A 66 -20.83 -3.58 -14.82
C GLU A 66 -20.08 -4.89 -15.09
N PHE A 67 -19.16 -5.28 -14.20
CA PHE A 67 -18.43 -6.55 -14.31
C PHE A 67 -19.32 -7.76 -14.01
N ASN A 68 -20.28 -7.60 -13.11
CA ASN A 68 -21.16 -8.67 -12.72
C ASN A 68 -22.54 -8.10 -12.34
N ARG A 69 -23.51 -8.16 -13.26
CA ARG A 69 -24.86 -7.59 -13.07
C ARG A 69 -25.65 -8.25 -11.92
N LEU A 70 -25.20 -9.41 -11.44
CA LEU A 70 -25.81 -10.20 -10.36
C LEU A 70 -25.07 -10.07 -9.01
N ALA A 71 -23.90 -9.43 -8.96
CA ALA A 71 -23.16 -9.25 -7.71
C ALA A 71 -23.73 -8.07 -6.91
N ASP A 72 -24.05 -8.32 -5.64
CA ASP A 72 -24.70 -7.42 -4.68
C ASP A 72 -24.32 -5.95 -4.90
N ARG A 73 -25.27 -5.22 -5.51
CA ARG A 73 -25.33 -3.77 -5.37
C ARG A 73 -25.69 -3.48 -3.91
N ASP A 74 -25.12 -2.41 -3.35
CA ASP A 74 -25.56 -1.78 -2.10
C ASP A 74 -25.13 -2.39 -0.76
N ARG A 75 -24.36 -3.48 -0.72
CA ARG A 75 -23.89 -4.06 0.56
C ARG A 75 -22.50 -3.58 0.99
N LEU A 76 -22.45 -2.99 2.17
CA LEU A 76 -21.23 -2.76 2.93
C LEU A 76 -20.61 -4.11 3.27
N HIS A 77 -19.34 -4.31 2.92
CA HIS A 77 -18.62 -5.54 3.20
C HIS A 77 -17.25 -5.24 3.82
N LEU A 78 -16.82 -6.11 4.73
CA LEU A 78 -15.47 -6.09 5.25
C LEU A 78 -14.53 -6.63 4.18
N ASN A 79 -13.66 -5.77 3.65
CA ASN A 79 -12.62 -6.16 2.70
C ASN A 79 -11.42 -6.76 3.42
N ARG A 80 -11.07 -6.22 4.59
CA ARG A 80 -9.85 -6.59 5.28
C ARG A 80 -9.91 -6.19 6.75
N ALA A 81 -9.37 -7.05 7.61
CA ALA A 81 -9.07 -6.73 9.00
C ALA A 81 -7.72 -7.34 9.36
N LEU A 82 -6.71 -6.52 9.61
CA LEU A 82 -5.34 -6.99 9.84
C LEU A 82 -4.73 -6.39 11.10
N LEU A 83 -3.84 -7.18 11.69
CA LEU A 83 -2.84 -6.71 12.62
C LEU A 83 -1.48 -6.76 11.92
N ARG A 84 -0.75 -5.64 11.90
CA ARG A 84 0.56 -5.53 11.28
C ARG A 84 1.60 -5.08 12.28
N GLN A 85 2.80 -5.64 12.14
CA GLN A 85 4.01 -5.21 12.82
C GLN A 85 5.07 -4.83 11.78
N VAL A 86 5.63 -3.64 11.92
CA VAL A 86 6.81 -3.18 11.19
C VAL A 86 7.95 -3.00 12.18
N ARG A 87 9.16 -3.40 11.77
CA ARG A 87 10.40 -3.15 12.51
C ARG A 87 11.53 -2.81 11.56
N ARG A 88 12.37 -1.86 11.96
CA ARG A 88 13.68 -1.62 11.33
C ARG A 88 14.74 -2.40 12.12
N VAL A 89 15.62 -3.10 11.42
CA VAL A 89 16.73 -3.85 11.99
C VAL A 89 18.04 -3.32 11.42
N GLY A 90 18.85 -2.71 12.27
CA GLY A 90 20.01 -1.92 11.83
C GLY A 90 19.58 -0.71 11.00
N ASP A 91 20.46 -0.27 10.09
CA ASP A 91 20.22 0.96 9.34
C ASP A 91 19.52 0.74 8.00
N SER A 92 19.65 -0.43 7.38
CA SER A 92 19.20 -0.67 6.01
C SER A 92 18.11 -1.72 5.85
N THR A 93 17.74 -2.43 6.92
CA THR A 93 16.78 -3.55 6.82
C THR A 93 15.45 -3.21 7.48
N PHE A 94 14.36 -3.53 6.79
CA PHE A 94 13.00 -3.36 7.26
C PHE A 94 12.29 -4.71 7.18
N LEU A 95 11.53 -5.00 8.23
CA LEU A 95 10.74 -6.21 8.38
C LEU A 95 9.29 -5.81 8.59
N GLN A 96 8.38 -6.53 7.94
CA GLN A 96 6.96 -6.42 8.15
C GLN A 96 6.34 -7.81 8.26
N GLY A 97 5.42 -7.96 9.19
CA GLY A 97 4.51 -9.10 9.27
C GLY A 97 3.09 -8.60 9.44
N ALA A 98 2.12 -9.25 8.80
CA ALA A 98 0.71 -9.01 9.03
C ALA A 98 -0.08 -10.31 9.10
N VAL A 99 -1.13 -10.33 9.92
CA VAL A 99 -2.05 -11.47 10.03
C VAL A 99 -3.49 -10.97 10.12
N GLY A 100 -4.43 -11.76 9.62
CA GLY A 100 -5.85 -11.50 9.83
C GLY A 100 -6.73 -11.92 8.66
N TYR A 101 -7.82 -11.19 8.48
CA TYR A 101 -8.85 -11.44 7.49
C TYR A 101 -8.61 -10.60 6.23
N LEU A 102 -8.72 -11.22 5.05
CA LEU A 102 -8.35 -10.65 3.76
C LEU A 102 -9.53 -10.61 2.76
N GLY A 103 -10.77 -10.70 3.27
CA GLY A 103 -11.98 -10.69 2.45
C GLY A 103 -12.37 -12.10 1.97
N THR A 104 -13.63 -12.26 1.56
CA THR A 104 -14.15 -13.51 0.96
C THR A 104 -13.88 -14.76 1.81
N GLU A 105 -14.09 -14.64 3.14
CA GLU A 105 -13.89 -15.72 4.11
C GLU A 105 -12.43 -16.25 4.17
N THR A 106 -11.48 -15.49 3.62
CA THR A 106 -10.08 -15.88 3.58
C THR A 106 -9.31 -15.22 4.73
N TYR A 107 -8.58 -16.04 5.47
CA TYR A 107 -7.60 -15.61 6.46
C TYR A 107 -6.20 -15.78 5.90
N GLY A 108 -5.25 -15.03 6.44
CA GLY A 108 -3.88 -15.19 6.02
C GLY A 108 -2.86 -14.47 6.87
N ALA A 109 -1.62 -14.75 6.50
CA ALA A 109 -0.43 -14.10 7.01
C ALA A 109 0.43 -13.64 5.83
N SER A 110 1.06 -12.48 5.98
CA SER A 110 2.06 -11.96 5.08
C SER A 110 3.32 -11.57 5.83
N GLY A 111 4.45 -11.73 5.18
CA GLY A 111 5.76 -11.33 5.67
C GLY A 111 6.54 -10.65 4.56
N GLU A 112 7.25 -9.60 4.90
CA GLU A 112 8.12 -8.88 3.97
C GLU A 112 9.44 -8.53 4.66
N VAL A 113 10.52 -8.73 3.92
CA VAL A 113 11.86 -8.25 4.26
C VAL A 113 12.33 -7.35 3.14
N LEU A 114 12.79 -6.16 3.50
CA LEU A 114 13.34 -5.19 2.56
C LEU A 114 14.74 -4.78 3.03
N HIS A 115 15.71 -4.82 2.14
CA HIS A 115 17.08 -4.39 2.40
C HIS A 115 17.51 -3.33 1.40
N VAL A 116 17.93 -2.18 1.91
CA VAL A 116 18.30 -1.01 1.11
C VAL A 116 19.81 -0.89 0.99
N LEU A 117 20.29 -0.65 -0.21
CA LEU A 117 21.70 -0.67 -0.60
C LEU A 117 22.01 0.56 -1.47
N SER A 118 23.31 0.85 -1.62
CA SER A 118 23.83 1.82 -2.58
C SER A 118 23.18 3.21 -2.45
N ASP A 119 23.21 3.80 -1.25
CA ASP A 119 22.60 5.11 -0.96
C ASP A 119 21.13 5.20 -1.43
N ASP A 120 20.35 4.17 -1.09
CA ASP A 120 18.92 4.06 -1.40
C ASP A 120 18.57 3.89 -2.88
N ARG A 121 19.57 3.60 -3.72
CA ARG A 121 19.34 3.36 -5.15
C ARG A 121 18.96 1.94 -5.46
N LEU A 122 19.30 1.00 -4.58
CA LEU A 122 19.04 -0.41 -4.79
C LEU A 122 18.29 -0.99 -3.60
N THR A 123 17.19 -1.68 -3.87
CA THR A 123 16.38 -2.32 -2.84
C THR A 123 16.13 -3.77 -3.19
N LEU A 124 16.42 -4.66 -2.25
CA LEU A 124 16.13 -6.08 -2.35
C LEU A 124 14.97 -6.41 -1.42
N GLY A 125 13.96 -7.10 -1.94
CA GLY A 125 12.77 -7.51 -1.20
C GLY A 125 12.55 -9.00 -1.25
N LEU A 126 12.00 -9.55 -0.18
CA LEU A 126 11.45 -10.90 -0.12
C LEU A 126 10.06 -10.82 0.50
N HIS A 127 9.06 -11.30 -0.23
CA HIS A 127 7.66 -11.31 0.19
C HIS A 127 7.19 -12.77 0.30
N GLY A 128 6.61 -13.13 1.42
CA GLY A 128 5.98 -14.43 1.65
C GLY A 128 4.54 -14.26 2.09
N ASN A 129 3.63 -15.04 1.53
CA ASN A 129 2.22 -15.00 1.94
C ASN A 129 1.66 -16.41 2.08
N ALA A 130 0.73 -16.58 3.01
CA ALA A 130 -0.01 -17.80 3.24
C ALA A 130 -1.48 -17.47 3.50
N LEU A 131 -2.39 -18.09 2.75
CA LEU A 131 -3.84 -17.86 2.81
C LEU A 131 -4.60 -19.18 2.95
N GLY A 132 -5.78 -19.12 3.55
CA GLY A 132 -6.76 -20.20 3.51
C GLY A 132 -8.04 -19.84 4.25
N GLU A 133 -8.88 -20.85 4.50
CA GLU A 133 -10.21 -20.68 5.10
C GLU A 133 -10.15 -20.35 6.60
N SER A 134 -9.02 -20.65 7.25
CA SER A 134 -8.77 -20.28 8.64
C SER A 134 -7.27 -20.06 8.88
N LEU A 135 -6.92 -19.42 10.00
CA LEU A 135 -5.53 -19.25 10.40
C LEU A 135 -4.80 -20.58 10.71
N GLY A 136 -5.56 -21.66 10.95
CA GLY A 136 -5.02 -23.01 11.16
C GLY A 136 -4.82 -23.81 9.87
N ASP A 137 -5.43 -23.38 8.76
CA ASP A 137 -5.39 -24.06 7.47
C ASP A 137 -5.03 -23.08 6.35
N LEU A 138 -3.72 -22.84 6.20
CA LEU A 138 -3.17 -21.93 5.20
C LEU A 138 -2.57 -22.70 4.01
N GLY A 139 -3.44 -23.13 3.08
CA GLY A 139 -3.06 -23.95 1.92
C GLY A 139 -2.41 -23.18 0.76
N HIS A 140 -2.75 -21.91 0.56
CA HIS A 140 -2.31 -21.14 -0.59
C HIS A 140 -1.10 -20.27 -0.24
N LYS A 141 0.05 -20.57 -0.83
CA LYS A 141 1.32 -19.92 -0.47
C LYS A 141 1.96 -19.25 -1.68
N SER A 142 2.51 -18.06 -1.48
CA SER A 142 3.32 -17.34 -2.46
C SER A 142 4.63 -16.89 -1.85
N VAL A 143 5.67 -16.86 -2.68
CA VAL A 143 6.98 -16.34 -2.32
C VAL A 143 7.52 -15.60 -3.53
N LEU A 144 7.80 -14.31 -3.36
CA LEU A 144 8.32 -13.44 -4.40
C LEU A 144 9.59 -12.76 -3.90
N THR A 145 10.63 -12.77 -4.72
CA THR A 145 11.79 -11.90 -4.56
C THR A 145 11.55 -10.65 -5.40
N ASP A 146 12.00 -9.52 -4.91
CA ASP A 146 11.84 -8.20 -5.51
C ASP A 146 13.20 -7.51 -5.59
N PHE A 147 13.48 -6.91 -6.74
CA PHE A 147 14.67 -6.11 -6.97
C PHE A 147 14.21 -4.77 -7.53
N ARG A 148 14.58 -3.68 -6.88
CA ARG A 148 14.23 -2.32 -7.32
C ARG A 148 15.48 -1.50 -7.50
N TYR A 149 15.54 -0.77 -8.59
CA TYR A 149 16.59 0.18 -8.89
C TYR A 149 16.00 1.56 -9.14
N ARG A 150 16.51 2.54 -8.40
CA ARG A 150 16.09 3.92 -8.48
C ARG A 150 17.08 4.75 -9.30
N VAL A 151 16.50 5.60 -10.14
CA VAL A 151 17.20 6.62 -10.92
C VAL A 151 16.68 7.98 -10.42
N PRO A 152 17.26 8.53 -9.33
CA PRO A 152 16.67 9.66 -8.62
C PRO A 152 16.53 10.92 -9.48
N ASN A 153 17.50 11.19 -10.34
CA ASN A 153 17.48 12.31 -11.29
C ASN A 153 16.33 12.27 -12.30
N LEU A 154 15.64 11.13 -12.46
CA LEU A 154 14.48 10.97 -13.32
C LEU A 154 13.18 10.71 -12.54
N ASP A 155 13.25 10.66 -11.21
CA ASP A 155 12.17 10.18 -10.33
C ASP A 155 11.58 8.84 -10.82
N LEU A 156 12.47 7.95 -11.25
CA LEU A 156 12.13 6.71 -11.92
C LEU A 156 12.60 5.53 -11.08
N THR A 157 11.72 4.55 -10.92
CA THR A 157 12.00 3.28 -10.26
C THR A 157 11.69 2.14 -11.22
N ALA A 158 12.69 1.31 -11.50
CA ALA A 158 12.53 0.05 -12.21
C ALA A 158 12.50 -1.08 -11.19
N SER A 159 11.56 -2.01 -11.32
CA SER A 159 11.45 -3.16 -10.43
C SER A 159 11.27 -4.46 -11.21
N VAL A 160 11.81 -5.53 -10.63
CA VAL A 160 11.70 -6.90 -11.11
C VAL A 160 11.28 -7.77 -9.96
N LYS A 161 10.13 -8.44 -10.10
CA LYS A 161 9.67 -9.44 -9.14
C LYS A 161 9.72 -10.82 -9.77
N TYR A 162 10.19 -11.80 -9.03
CA TYR A 162 10.27 -13.19 -9.49
C TYR A 162 9.87 -14.15 -8.40
N GLY A 163 9.10 -15.18 -8.74
CA GLY A 163 8.81 -16.28 -7.83
C GLY A 163 7.45 -16.91 -8.10
N ARG A 164 6.86 -17.47 -7.04
CA ARG A 164 5.54 -18.11 -7.07
C ARG A 164 4.48 -17.13 -6.60
N PHE A 165 3.50 -16.88 -7.45
CA PHE A 165 2.34 -16.04 -7.17
C PHE A 165 1.26 -16.80 -6.38
N LEU A 166 0.26 -16.08 -5.85
CA LEU A 166 -0.83 -16.69 -5.08
C LEU A 166 -1.69 -17.66 -5.90
N GLY A 167 -1.74 -17.49 -7.22
CA GLY A 167 -2.42 -18.40 -8.13
C GLY A 167 -1.70 -19.75 -8.29
N GLY A 168 -0.52 -19.89 -7.69
CA GLY A 168 0.33 -21.06 -7.77
C GLY A 168 1.29 -21.04 -8.94
N ASP A 169 1.08 -20.18 -9.93
CA ASP A 169 1.94 -19.96 -11.08
C ASP A 169 3.27 -19.31 -10.70
N ARG A 170 4.32 -19.62 -11.44
CA ARG A 170 5.61 -18.95 -11.30
C ARG A 170 5.83 -18.01 -12.47
N GLY A 171 6.56 -16.94 -12.22
CA GLY A 171 6.83 -15.99 -13.28
C GLY A 171 7.67 -14.81 -12.85
N THR A 172 7.82 -13.89 -13.80
CA THR A 172 8.52 -12.62 -13.63
C THR A 172 7.57 -11.49 -13.92
N GLU A 173 7.62 -10.45 -13.10
CA GLU A 173 6.99 -9.17 -13.37
C GLU A 173 8.06 -8.07 -13.44
N LEU A 174 7.94 -7.22 -14.45
CA LEU A 174 8.70 -5.99 -14.59
C LEU A 174 7.75 -4.82 -14.38
N ALA A 175 8.17 -3.84 -13.60
CA ALA A 175 7.46 -2.57 -13.51
C ALA A 175 8.40 -1.39 -13.61
N LEU A 176 7.89 -0.30 -14.19
CA LEU A 176 8.58 0.97 -14.32
C LEU A 176 7.64 2.06 -13.82
N ASP A 177 8.00 2.71 -12.72
CA ASP A 177 7.21 3.79 -12.11
C ASP A 177 7.97 5.10 -12.22
N ARG A 178 7.33 6.13 -12.78
CA ARG A 178 7.87 7.49 -12.84
C ARG A 178 6.97 8.44 -12.07
N TRP A 179 7.57 9.28 -11.25
CA TRP A 179 6.87 10.32 -10.53
C TRP A 179 7.02 11.67 -11.22
N PHE A 180 5.94 12.46 -11.17
CA PHE A 180 5.88 13.84 -11.62
C PHE A 180 5.25 14.66 -10.49
N GLY A 181 6.05 15.08 -9.52
CA GLY A 181 5.55 15.81 -8.36
C GLY A 181 4.76 14.90 -7.41
N HIS A 182 3.42 14.99 -7.47
CA HIS A 182 2.48 14.14 -6.72
C HIS A 182 1.77 13.12 -7.61
N HIS A 183 2.04 13.12 -8.92
CA HIS A 183 1.48 12.17 -9.86
C HIS A 183 2.44 11.01 -10.08
N ARG A 184 1.91 9.80 -10.28
CA ARG A 184 2.69 8.63 -10.69
C ARG A 184 2.17 8.07 -11.99
N LEU A 185 3.06 7.72 -12.90
CA LEU A 185 2.77 6.90 -14.07
C LEU A 185 3.59 5.61 -13.97
N GLY A 186 2.91 4.47 -13.98
CA GLY A 186 3.51 3.15 -13.90
C GLY A 186 3.20 2.31 -15.13
N LEU A 187 4.18 1.60 -15.64
CA LEU A 187 4.01 0.52 -16.62
C LEU A 187 4.32 -0.80 -15.91
N VAL A 188 3.53 -1.83 -16.19
CA VAL A 188 3.74 -3.17 -15.64
C VAL A 188 3.60 -4.22 -16.74
N GLY A 189 4.44 -5.24 -16.72
CA GLY A 189 4.34 -6.39 -17.58
C GLY A 189 4.77 -7.64 -16.82
N ALA A 190 4.04 -8.74 -16.97
CA ALA A 190 4.40 -10.00 -16.35
C ALA A 190 4.23 -11.16 -17.31
N THR A 191 5.07 -12.16 -17.11
CA THR A 191 4.99 -13.46 -17.78
C THR A 191 5.07 -14.53 -16.71
N THR A 192 4.04 -15.39 -16.67
CA THR A 192 3.94 -16.52 -15.76
C THR A 192 3.59 -17.79 -16.52
N ASP A 193 3.64 -18.92 -15.81
CA ASP A 193 3.23 -20.23 -16.35
C ASP A 193 1.79 -20.22 -16.88
N TYR A 194 0.94 -19.32 -16.37
CA TYR A 194 -0.46 -19.19 -16.79
C TYR A 194 -0.68 -18.16 -17.90
N GLY A 195 0.39 -17.51 -18.37
CA GLY A 195 0.39 -16.57 -19.50
C GLY A 195 1.00 -15.22 -19.15
N SER A 196 0.81 -14.23 -20.02
CA SER A 196 1.35 -12.88 -19.82
C SER A 196 0.25 -11.83 -19.66
N TYR A 197 0.58 -10.69 -19.04
CA TYR A 197 -0.25 -9.49 -19.02
C TYR A 197 0.61 -8.23 -19.05
N GLY A 198 0.01 -7.13 -19.50
CA GLY A 198 0.56 -5.79 -19.40
C GLY A 198 -0.44 -4.83 -18.76
N GLY A 199 0.03 -3.69 -18.26
CA GLY A 199 -0.83 -2.71 -17.65
C GLY A 199 -0.19 -1.35 -17.46
N ILE A 200 -1.04 -0.37 -17.19
CA ILE A 200 -0.67 1.01 -16.88
C ILE A 200 -1.32 1.37 -15.55
N ARG A 201 -0.59 2.07 -14.69
CA ARG A 201 -1.06 2.58 -13.41
C ARG A 201 -0.87 4.09 -13.39
N PHE A 202 -1.86 4.82 -12.93
CA PHE A 202 -1.78 6.25 -12.74
C PHE A 202 -2.28 6.60 -11.35
N SER A 203 -1.54 7.39 -10.58
CA SER A 203 -2.07 7.96 -9.35
C SER A 203 -1.94 9.48 -9.36
N PHE A 204 -2.94 10.14 -8.79
CA PHE A 204 -3.00 11.59 -8.68
C PHE A 204 -3.48 11.99 -7.29
N PRO A 205 -3.04 13.15 -6.77
CA PRO A 205 -3.43 13.58 -5.44
C PRO A 205 -4.94 13.84 -5.38
N MET A 206 -5.58 13.44 -4.28
CA MET A 206 -7.00 13.64 -4.05
C MET A 206 -7.25 14.30 -2.69
N GLY A 207 -8.26 15.17 -2.66
CA GLY A 207 -8.73 15.83 -1.44
C GLY A 207 -7.84 17.01 -0.98
N PRO A 208 -8.31 17.80 -0.01
CA PRO A 208 -7.46 18.79 0.64
C PRO A 208 -6.34 18.08 1.42
N SER A 209 -5.08 18.47 1.18
CA SER A 209 -3.89 17.92 1.87
C SER A 209 -3.81 18.25 3.37
N ARG A 210 -4.85 18.89 3.91
CA ARG A 210 -4.90 19.33 5.30
C ARG A 210 -5.65 18.30 6.11
N TYR A 211 -4.89 17.57 6.89
CA TYR A 211 -5.42 16.80 7.98
C TYR A 211 -6.17 17.69 8.96
N GLY A 212 -7.30 17.19 9.48
CA GLY A 212 -7.99 17.82 10.61
C GLY A 212 -7.08 17.91 11.84
N THR A 213 -7.52 18.66 12.85
CA THR A 213 -6.78 18.77 14.12
C THR A 213 -6.49 17.38 14.69
N PRO A 214 -5.27 17.13 15.22
CA PRO A 214 -4.94 15.82 15.79
C PRO A 214 -5.87 15.51 16.97
N ASP A 215 -6.76 14.54 16.78
CA ASP A 215 -7.68 14.02 17.80
C ASP A 215 -7.54 12.49 17.90
N ALA A 216 -8.24 11.85 18.84
CA ALA A 216 -8.24 10.40 19.02
C ALA A 216 -8.74 9.65 17.76
N THR A 217 -9.64 10.26 16.99
CA THR A 217 -10.06 9.79 15.68
C THR A 217 -10.03 10.93 14.67
N ARG A 218 -9.36 10.74 13.54
CA ARG A 218 -9.28 11.72 12.47
C ARG A 218 -9.86 11.15 11.19
N VAL A 219 -10.84 11.83 10.61
CA VAL A 219 -11.41 11.47 9.32
C VAL A 219 -10.84 12.36 8.23
N HIS A 220 -10.36 11.78 7.14
CA HIS A 220 -9.83 12.52 6.00
C HIS A 220 -10.12 11.83 4.66
N TRP A 221 -9.96 12.57 3.56
CA TRP A 221 -9.91 11.97 2.24
C TRP A 221 -8.57 11.28 2.04
N SER A 222 -8.55 10.18 1.29
CA SER A 222 -7.28 9.59 0.88
C SER A 222 -6.47 10.60 0.07
N ASP A 223 -5.17 10.69 0.36
CA ASP A 223 -4.27 11.66 -0.25
C ASP A 223 -4.07 11.40 -1.76
N GLU A 224 -4.40 10.20 -2.25
CA GLU A 224 -4.21 9.79 -3.63
C GLU A 224 -5.42 9.00 -4.14
N ALA A 225 -5.83 9.30 -5.37
CA ALA A 225 -6.73 8.48 -6.17
C ALA A 225 -5.90 7.62 -7.13
N ASP A 226 -6.24 6.34 -7.21
CA ASP A 226 -5.56 5.36 -8.06
C ASP A 226 -6.45 5.01 -9.26
N TRP A 227 -5.86 5.08 -10.45
CA TRP A 227 -6.39 4.53 -11.68
C TRP A 227 -5.45 3.45 -12.19
N SER A 228 -5.99 2.33 -12.65
CA SER A 228 -5.17 1.26 -13.24
C SER A 228 -5.91 0.57 -14.37
N TYR A 229 -5.15 0.27 -15.42
CA TYR A 229 -5.53 -0.59 -16.51
C TYR A 229 -4.61 -1.82 -16.51
N GLN A 230 -5.18 -3.01 -16.69
CA GLN A 230 -4.42 -4.24 -16.85
C GLN A 230 -5.12 -5.11 -17.88
N SER A 231 -4.38 -5.60 -18.87
CA SER A 231 -4.88 -6.57 -19.84
C SER A 231 -5.07 -7.91 -19.12
N ASN A 232 -6.28 -8.22 -18.69
CA ASN A 232 -6.55 -9.49 -18.03
C ASN A 232 -7.46 -10.37 -18.89
N PRO A 233 -6.98 -11.47 -19.49
CA PRO A 233 -7.85 -12.43 -20.16
C PRO A 233 -8.62 -13.34 -19.18
N GLY A 234 -8.44 -13.17 -17.86
CA GLY A 234 -9.16 -13.88 -16.80
C GLY A 234 -8.28 -14.83 -15.96
N GLY A 235 -8.72 -15.16 -14.74
CA GLY A 235 -8.14 -16.19 -13.87
C GLY A 235 -7.18 -15.70 -12.77
N ASP A 236 -6.49 -16.66 -12.13
CA ASP A 236 -5.54 -16.46 -11.02
C ASP A 236 -4.11 -16.07 -11.45
N ARG A 237 -3.92 -15.71 -12.73
CA ARG A 237 -2.62 -15.40 -13.33
C ARG A 237 -1.92 -14.25 -12.61
N GLY A 238 -0.69 -14.48 -12.15
CA GLY A 238 0.15 -13.48 -11.48
C GLY A 238 -0.49 -12.85 -10.25
N ARG A 239 -1.46 -13.54 -9.64
CA ARG A 239 -2.24 -12.99 -8.52
C ARG A 239 -1.30 -12.70 -7.35
N LYS A 240 -1.28 -11.45 -6.91
CA LYS A 240 -0.56 -10.99 -5.72
C LYS A 240 -1.53 -10.72 -4.59
N LEU A 241 -1.09 -10.94 -3.36
CA LEU A 241 -1.88 -10.57 -2.21
C LEU A 241 -1.90 -9.05 -2.08
N ASN A 242 -3.09 -8.46 -1.98
CA ASN A 242 -3.23 -7.09 -1.52
C ASN A 242 -3.62 -7.08 -0.05
N ALA A 243 -2.65 -7.34 0.82
CA ALA A 243 -2.84 -7.27 2.26
C ALA A 243 -2.96 -5.83 2.77
N GLY A 244 -3.01 -4.81 1.90
CA GLY A 244 -2.81 -3.41 2.30
C GLY A 244 -1.38 -3.17 2.80
N GLY A 245 -0.86 -1.97 2.59
CA GLY A 245 0.47 -1.56 3.08
C GLY A 245 1.64 -2.47 2.66
N ASP A 246 2.34 -2.11 1.59
CA ASP A 246 3.69 -2.61 1.29
C ASP A 246 4.71 -1.91 2.23
N LEU A 247 5.82 -2.55 2.63
CA LEU A 247 6.86 -1.86 3.42
C LEU A 247 7.30 -0.54 2.78
N GLU A 248 7.35 -0.47 1.45
CA GLU A 248 7.66 0.76 0.75
C GLU A 248 6.66 1.89 1.06
N LYS A 249 5.37 1.56 1.09
CA LYS A 249 4.31 2.52 1.38
C LYS A 249 4.21 2.82 2.87
N THR A 250 4.33 1.80 3.72
CA THR A 250 4.13 1.90 5.18
C THR A 250 5.36 2.46 5.89
N ALA A 251 6.57 2.01 5.55
CA ALA A 251 7.80 2.43 6.21
C ALA A 251 8.51 3.58 5.49
N MET A 252 8.31 3.75 4.17
CA MET A 252 9.06 4.71 3.35
C MET A 252 8.18 5.73 2.60
N GLN A 253 6.88 5.76 2.89
CA GLN A 253 5.87 6.61 2.24
C GLN A 253 5.94 6.61 0.71
N GLY A 254 6.04 5.43 0.10
CA GLY A 254 6.13 5.31 -1.36
C GLY A 254 7.38 5.99 -1.89
N GLU A 255 8.51 5.71 -1.24
CA GLU A 255 9.85 6.18 -1.63
C GLU A 255 10.15 7.67 -1.39
N ARG A 256 9.26 8.41 -0.72
CA ARG A 256 9.41 9.86 -0.48
C ARG A 256 10.29 10.19 0.71
N LEU A 257 10.55 9.21 1.58
CA LEU A 257 11.42 9.37 2.74
C LEU A 257 12.84 8.84 2.53
N TYR A 258 13.17 8.37 1.33
CA TYR A 258 14.56 8.01 1.04
C TYR A 258 15.45 9.27 1.05
N PRO A 259 16.60 9.23 1.74
CA PRO A 259 17.60 10.30 1.73
C PRO A 259 17.86 10.91 0.34
N SER A 260 18.05 10.09 -0.69
CA SER A 260 18.31 10.56 -2.05
C SER A 260 17.19 11.45 -2.62
N TYR A 261 15.93 11.10 -2.35
CA TYR A 261 14.77 11.85 -2.83
C TYR A 261 14.62 13.16 -2.04
N VAL A 262 14.78 13.11 -0.72
CA VAL A 262 14.71 14.30 0.15
C VAL A 262 15.75 15.32 -0.29
N LEU A 263 17.00 14.90 -0.48
CA LEU A 263 18.10 15.79 -0.90
C LEU A 263 17.84 16.44 -2.25
N GLN A 264 17.30 15.70 -3.23
CA GLN A 264 17.00 16.25 -4.55
C GLN A 264 15.78 17.18 -4.57
N HIS A 265 14.86 17.02 -3.61
CA HIS A 265 13.61 17.76 -3.54
C HIS A 265 13.53 18.73 -2.36
N LEU A 266 14.66 19.06 -1.73
CA LEU A 266 14.75 19.91 -0.54
C LEU A 266 14.03 21.25 -0.71
N GLU A 267 14.18 21.92 -1.85
CA GLU A 267 13.53 23.21 -2.12
C GLU A 267 12.01 23.09 -2.18
N ARG A 268 11.51 22.06 -2.88
CA ARG A 268 10.08 21.75 -2.95
C ARG A 268 9.53 21.40 -1.57
N LEU A 269 10.24 20.60 -0.78
CA LEU A 269 9.82 20.20 0.56
C LEU A 269 9.79 21.39 1.53
N ARG A 270 10.74 22.33 1.43
CA ARG A 270 10.74 23.57 2.21
C ARG A 270 9.52 24.44 1.93
N ASN A 271 9.05 24.48 0.69
CA ASN A 271 7.89 25.29 0.29
C ASN A 271 6.54 24.68 0.71
N VAL A 272 6.51 23.41 1.10
CA VAL A 272 5.31 22.70 1.58
C VAL A 272 5.27 22.59 3.11
N ALA A 273 6.42 22.76 3.79
CA ALA A 273 6.48 22.77 5.25
C ALA A 273 5.63 23.93 5.81
N PRO A 274 4.84 23.70 6.87
CA PRO A 274 4.12 24.78 7.52
C PRO A 274 5.14 25.86 7.97
N PRO A 275 4.79 27.15 7.86
CA PRO A 275 5.68 28.21 8.31
C PRO A 275 6.05 27.95 9.76
N THR A 276 7.35 28.03 10.08
CA THR A 276 7.85 27.93 11.44
C THR A 276 6.97 28.79 12.35
N PRO A 277 6.40 28.24 13.43
CA PRO A 277 5.58 29.03 14.33
C PRO A 277 6.40 30.24 14.78
N LYS A 278 5.86 31.44 14.59
CA LYS A 278 6.51 32.66 15.08
C LYS A 278 6.77 32.46 16.58
N PRO A 279 7.98 32.79 17.08
CA PRO A 279 8.20 32.77 18.52
C PRO A 279 7.11 33.62 19.18
N LEU A 280 6.49 33.05 20.22
CA LEU A 280 5.50 33.77 21.01
C LEU A 280 6.14 35.09 21.46
N PRO A 281 5.43 36.23 21.34
CA PRO A 281 5.95 37.49 21.84
C PRO A 281 6.29 37.29 23.32
N ALA A 282 7.49 37.72 23.72
CA ALA A 282 7.88 37.74 25.12
C ALA A 282 6.78 38.46 25.88
N SER A 283 6.20 37.79 26.87
CA SER A 283 5.20 38.41 27.75
C SER A 283 5.82 39.64 28.41
N PRO A 284 5.07 40.76 28.50
CA PRO A 284 5.56 42.01 29.07
C PRO A 284 5.91 41.89 30.55
#